data_AF-A0A6M4G0R2-F1
#
_entry.id   AF-A0A6M4G0R2-F1
#
_cell.length_a   1.000
_cell.length_b   1.000
_cell.length_c   1.000
_cell.angle_alpha   90.00
_cell.angle_beta   90.00
_cell.angle_gamma   90.00
#
_symmetry.space_group_name_H-M   'P 1'
#
loop_
_entity.id
_entity.type
_entity.pdbx_description
1 polymer ?
#
loop_
_entity_poly.entity_id
_entity_poly.type
_entity_poly.pdbx_seq_one_letter_code
_entity_poly.pdbx_strand_id
1 'polypeptide(L)'
;MGASLGAAVIFFVAGIIFWGGFNTVMEATNNMKFCSSACHEMSWVYEEYQERPHYHNKSGVGATCSDCHVPDAWGPKMIRKIQASREVWHWMLGTMDTQEEFYDRRLHLAENVWRSMLRTDSRECRNCHDWSAMDLEQQPARAAREHARAFEQGQTCIECHQGIAHELPEAWDESPVWAARFEHDTEADLDRGEPELPLEAEELGDAVAAEGDIASGLAWDDVPVLDVTLFMPGQASIEWIQDGSSHGGGRAFSFGDRCIWCHAGEEAQIGALATSAEKIETYDLGDKRGHIPMAVQTAFDDDYLYMRFQWEDAEHAPLPFVDGGMMDPENEIKLTVSFADDRVDMADRGGCWASCHHDSTYMPDAPDQEALEQSELAERLALMDGVTKYLSESRTEIEVRGRRGAARGGWDKLKESEEIDELFAGGVYLDMARFKSGSERTESGYILEQRHFDESEAVVFSASKEDGVWTAYMTRALRTGQQGDKPLSLDGKYNINFALHDDHASSRFHHVSWQHGLMFGADEVDEELVEINATRIER
;
A
#
# COMPACT_ATOMS: atom_id res chain seq x y z
N MET A 1 -3.19 27.49 70.08
CA MET A 1 -2.02 26.73 70.55
C MET A 1 -0.91 26.94 69.53
N GLY A 2 0.10 27.75 69.85
CA GLY A 2 1.24 27.96 68.95
C GLY A 2 2.27 26.86 69.16
N ALA A 3 2.74 26.23 68.07
CA ALA A 3 3.90 25.36 68.16
C ALA A 3 5.08 26.16 68.72
N SER A 4 5.81 25.61 69.69
CA SER A 4 7.03 26.24 70.19
C SER A 4 8.03 26.40 69.03
N LEU A 5 8.86 27.45 69.06
CA LEU A 5 9.90 27.67 68.04
C LEU A 5 10.78 26.42 67.83
N GLY A 6 11.05 25.67 68.90
CA GLY A 6 11.76 24.39 68.83
C GLY A 6 11.01 23.30 68.06
N ALA A 7 9.69 23.17 68.27
CA ALA A 7 8.87 22.23 67.50
C ALA A 7 8.81 22.61 66.02
N ALA A 8 8.70 23.91 65.71
CA ALA A 8 8.69 24.39 64.33
C ALA A 8 10.01 24.08 63.59
N VAL A 9 11.16 24.29 64.22
CA VAL A 9 12.47 23.95 63.65
C VAL A 9 12.61 22.44 63.42
N ILE A 10 12.16 21.61 64.37
CA ILE A 10 12.21 20.15 64.23
C ILE A 10 11.35 19.68 63.04
N PHE A 11 10.11 20.16 62.92
CA PHE A 11 9.25 19.79 61.79
C PHE A 11 9.80 20.28 60.45
N PHE A 12 10.43 21.46 60.41
CA PHE A 12 11.06 21.97 59.20
C PHE A 12 12.26 21.11 58.75
N VAL A 13 13.16 20.78 59.67
CA VAL A 13 14.31 19.91 59.37
C VAL A 13 13.85 18.51 58.98
N ALA A 14 12.86 17.94 59.68
CA ALA A 14 12.26 16.67 59.32
C ALA A 14 11.63 16.71 57.92
N GLY A 15 10.96 17.82 57.56
CA GLY A 15 10.40 18.05 56.23
C GLY A 15 11.47 18.08 55.13
N ILE A 16 12.60 18.76 55.35
CA ILE A 16 13.73 18.78 54.40
C ILE A 16 14.31 17.38 54.22
N ILE A 17 14.56 16.67 55.31
CA ILE A 17 15.11 15.31 55.27
C ILE A 17 14.15 14.39 54.52
N PHE A 18 12.85 14.47 54.81
CA PHE A 18 11.84 13.68 54.11
C PHE A 18 11.80 14.01 52.62
N TRP A 19 11.76 15.29 52.25
CA TRP A 19 11.70 15.71 50.85
C TRP A 19 12.97 15.35 50.07
N GLY A 20 14.15 15.57 50.65
CA GLY A 20 15.42 15.19 50.05
C GLY A 20 15.56 13.67 49.92
N GLY A 21 15.17 12.92 50.96
CA GLY A 21 15.16 11.47 50.95
C GLY A 21 14.20 10.91 49.90
N PHE A 22 12.99 11.45 49.82
CA PHE A 22 11.98 11.06 48.84
C PHE A 22 12.47 11.24 47.40
N ASN A 23 13.04 12.42 47.04
CA ASN A 23 13.54 12.64 45.69
C ASN A 23 14.76 11.79 45.37
N THR A 24 15.64 11.57 46.35
CA THR A 24 16.79 10.67 46.17
C THR A 24 16.34 9.25 45.83
N VAL A 25 15.32 8.73 46.51
CA VAL A 25 14.74 7.42 46.21
C VAL A 25 14.04 7.42 44.86
N MET A 26 13.32 8.49 44.52
CA MET A 26 12.66 8.64 43.22
C MET A 26 13.68 8.53 42.08
N GLU A 27 14.79 9.27 42.17
CA GLU A 27 15.87 9.26 41.19
C GLU A 27 16.59 7.91 41.14
N ALA A 28 16.85 7.31 42.31
CA ALA A 28 17.46 5.98 42.41
C ALA A 28 16.59 4.88 41.78
N THR A 29 15.27 5.08 41.67
CA THR A 29 14.33 4.13 41.04
C THR A 29 13.95 4.51 39.61
N ASN A 30 14.60 5.51 39.03
CA ASN A 30 14.43 5.95 37.63
C ASN A 30 15.70 5.77 36.79
N ASN A 31 16.83 5.38 37.37
CA ASN A 31 18.05 5.19 36.58
C ASN A 31 18.09 3.83 35.89
N MET A 32 18.88 3.78 34.82
CA MET A 32 19.08 2.60 33.98
C MET A 32 19.47 1.36 34.78
N LYS A 33 20.41 1.49 35.72
CA LYS A 33 20.90 0.36 36.52
C LYS A 33 19.79 -0.26 37.34
N PHE A 34 18.93 0.54 37.97
CA PHE A 34 17.79 0.03 38.70
C PHE A 34 16.83 -0.70 37.76
N CYS A 35 16.42 -0.05 36.67
CA CYS A 35 15.47 -0.63 35.72
C CYS A 35 15.99 -1.94 35.11
N SER A 36 17.27 -2.04 34.74
CA SER A 36 17.82 -3.20 34.03
C SER A 36 18.24 -4.37 34.92
N SER A 37 18.30 -4.18 36.25
CA SER A 37 18.88 -5.20 37.15
C SER A 37 18.14 -5.45 38.45
N ALA A 38 17.20 -4.59 38.84
CA ALA A 38 16.45 -4.79 40.08
C ALA A 38 15.47 -5.97 40.00
N CYS A 39 14.95 -6.24 38.79
CA CYS A 39 14.05 -7.34 38.47
C CYS A 39 14.72 -8.20 37.38
N HIS A 40 14.64 -9.52 37.47
CA HIS A 40 15.34 -10.43 36.53
C HIS A 40 14.71 -10.38 35.14
N GLU A 41 13.41 -10.15 35.03
CA GLU A 41 12.71 -10.03 33.76
C GLU A 41 13.18 -8.83 32.92
N MET A 42 13.72 -7.80 33.59
CA MET A 42 14.22 -6.60 32.92
C MET A 42 15.61 -6.77 32.31
N SER A 43 16.37 -7.80 32.69
CA SER A 43 17.66 -8.06 32.03
C SER A 43 17.46 -8.51 30.59
N TRP A 44 16.42 -9.31 30.31
CA TRP A 44 16.09 -9.76 28.95
C TRP A 44 15.64 -8.57 28.08
N VAL A 45 14.80 -7.70 28.63
CA VAL A 45 14.36 -6.46 27.98
C VAL A 45 15.53 -5.50 27.70
N TYR A 46 16.52 -5.46 28.61
CA TYR A 46 17.71 -4.63 28.46
C TYR A 46 18.68 -5.15 27.40
N GLU A 47 18.85 -6.47 27.26
CA GLU A 47 19.65 -7.06 26.18
C GLU A 47 19.11 -6.63 24.81
N GLU A 48 17.80 -6.74 24.64
CA GLU A 48 17.10 -6.35 23.41
C GLU A 48 17.20 -4.83 23.14
N TYR A 49 17.10 -4.00 24.18
CA TYR A 49 17.23 -2.55 24.07
C TYR A 49 18.60 -2.11 23.51
N GLN A 50 19.66 -2.87 23.79
CA GLN A 50 21.02 -2.50 23.38
C GLN A 50 21.23 -2.53 21.87
N GLU A 51 20.37 -3.22 21.13
CA GLU A 51 20.43 -3.30 19.66
C GLU A 51 19.58 -2.21 18.98
N ARG A 52 18.87 -1.39 19.77
CA ARG A 52 17.86 -0.45 19.26
C ARG A 52 18.42 0.96 19.09
N PRO A 53 17.80 1.81 18.23
CA PRO A 53 18.32 3.14 17.91
C PRO A 53 18.50 4.09 19.11
N HIS A 54 17.74 3.91 20.20
CA HIS A 54 17.90 4.75 21.40
C HIS A 54 19.09 4.35 22.29
N TYR A 55 19.74 3.22 22.03
CA TYR A 55 20.99 2.82 22.68
C TYR A 55 22.18 2.84 21.69
N HIS A 56 22.02 2.25 20.50
CA HIS A 56 23.08 2.11 19.51
C HIS A 56 22.79 2.99 18.28
N ASN A 57 23.39 4.18 18.25
CA ASN A 57 23.21 5.15 17.16
C ASN A 57 24.49 5.94 16.84
N LYS A 58 24.43 6.72 15.76
CA LYS A 58 25.58 7.49 15.24
C LYS A 58 25.94 8.70 16.09
N SER A 59 25.01 9.28 16.85
CA SER A 59 25.25 10.50 17.63
C SER A 59 25.87 10.22 19.00
N GLY A 60 25.70 9.00 19.52
CA GLY A 60 26.06 8.63 20.89
C GLY A 60 25.11 9.23 21.94
N VAL A 61 24.06 9.93 21.51
CA VAL A 61 23.00 10.45 22.39
C VAL A 61 21.90 9.40 22.43
N GLY A 62 21.58 8.91 23.62
CA GLY A 62 20.59 7.86 23.82
C GLY A 62 19.55 8.25 24.86
N ALA A 63 18.49 7.45 24.94
CA ALA A 63 17.50 7.50 26.00
C ALA A 63 17.78 6.40 27.04
N THR A 64 17.21 6.53 28.23
CA THR A 64 17.20 5.51 29.27
C THR A 64 15.78 4.98 29.47
N CYS A 65 15.61 3.90 30.23
CA CYS A 65 14.29 3.30 30.47
C CYS A 65 13.27 4.32 31.01
N SER A 66 13.68 5.23 31.89
CA SER A 66 12.76 6.19 32.51
C SER A 66 12.32 7.29 31.56
N ASP A 67 13.16 7.69 30.61
CA ASP A 67 12.81 8.71 29.62
C ASP A 67 11.57 8.32 28.79
N CYS A 68 11.38 7.01 28.58
CA CYS A 68 10.23 6.46 27.86
C CYS A 68 9.11 5.93 28.79
N HIS A 69 9.43 5.30 29.93
CA HIS A 69 8.44 4.62 30.76
C HIS A 69 7.97 5.40 32.00
N VAL A 70 8.64 6.51 32.34
CA VAL A 70 8.34 7.33 33.51
C VAL A 70 8.11 8.77 33.06
N PRO A 71 6.87 9.28 33.15
CA PRO A 71 6.56 10.64 32.72
C PRO A 71 7.40 11.67 33.47
N ASP A 72 7.88 12.72 32.80
CA ASP A 72 8.67 13.77 33.46
C ASP A 72 7.85 14.67 34.38
N ALA A 73 6.64 15.02 33.93
CA ALA A 73 5.71 15.84 34.69
C ALA A 73 5.36 15.17 36.04
N TRP A 74 5.45 15.92 37.13
CA TRP A 74 5.32 15.38 38.49
C TRP A 74 4.01 14.61 38.72
N GLY A 75 2.86 15.13 38.25
CA GLY A 75 1.57 14.46 38.43
C GLY A 75 1.52 13.07 37.78
N PRO A 76 1.71 12.96 36.45
CA PRO A 76 1.80 11.69 35.75
C PRO A 76 2.91 10.75 36.29
N LYS A 77 4.07 11.29 36.67
CA LYS A 77 5.17 10.54 37.31
C LYS A 77 4.68 9.81 38.56
N MET A 78 3.97 10.52 39.44
CA MET A 78 3.44 9.96 40.67
C MET A 78 2.38 8.88 40.41
N ILE A 79 1.52 9.07 39.40
CA ILE A 79 0.53 8.05 39.01
C ILE A 79 1.22 6.78 38.53
N ARG A 80 2.21 6.89 37.63
CA ARG A 80 2.99 5.73 37.15
C ARG A 80 3.71 5.01 38.28
N LYS A 81 4.28 5.75 39.25
CA LYS A 81 4.95 5.17 40.42
C LYS A 81 3.98 4.44 41.35
N ILE A 82 2.74 4.91 41.49
CA ILE A 82 1.68 4.18 42.21
C ILE A 82 1.30 2.91 41.43
N GLN A 83 1.17 2.98 40.10
CA GLN A 83 0.88 1.79 39.28
C GLN A 83 2.00 0.75 39.35
N ALA A 84 3.26 1.19 39.35
CA ALA A 84 4.45 0.35 39.47
C ALA A 84 4.48 -0.47 40.77
N SER A 85 3.78 -0.06 41.83
CA SER A 85 3.71 -0.86 43.06
C SER A 85 3.04 -2.22 42.83
N ARG A 86 2.22 -2.35 41.77
CA ARG A 86 1.64 -3.64 41.35
C ARG A 86 2.69 -4.56 40.74
N GLU A 87 3.63 -4.02 39.96
CA GLU A 87 4.73 -4.78 39.38
C GLU A 87 5.60 -5.40 40.49
N VAL A 88 5.93 -4.61 41.53
CA VAL A 88 6.67 -5.10 42.71
C VAL A 88 5.89 -6.21 43.44
N TRP A 89 4.57 -6.08 43.55
CA TRP A 89 3.72 -7.09 44.17
C TRP A 89 3.72 -8.40 43.38
N HIS A 90 3.61 -8.33 42.05
CA HIS A 90 3.64 -9.49 41.15
C HIS A 90 5.01 -10.16 41.10
N TRP A 91 6.08 -9.37 41.10
CA TRP A 91 7.45 -9.86 41.27
C TRP A 91 7.62 -10.62 42.59
N MET A 92 7.12 -10.08 43.70
CA MET A 92 7.21 -10.74 45.02
C MET A 92 6.40 -12.05 45.08
N LEU A 93 5.33 -12.17 44.29
CA LEU A 93 4.53 -13.38 44.17
C LEU A 93 5.11 -14.41 43.19
N GLY A 94 6.17 -14.07 42.46
CA GLY A 94 6.79 -14.94 41.46
C GLY A 94 5.85 -15.28 40.30
N THR A 95 5.00 -14.34 39.88
CA THR A 95 4.00 -14.61 38.82
C THR A 95 4.61 -14.74 37.42
N MET A 96 5.92 -14.48 37.26
CA MET A 96 6.66 -14.45 36.00
C MET A 96 8.17 -14.56 36.29
N ASP A 97 8.62 -15.75 36.70
CA ASP A 97 9.99 -15.97 37.16
C ASP A 97 10.90 -16.56 36.07
N THR A 98 10.32 -17.07 35.00
CA THR A 98 11.05 -17.65 33.87
C THR A 98 10.90 -16.80 32.60
N GLN A 99 11.86 -16.97 31.69
CA GLN A 99 11.85 -16.26 30.41
C GLN A 99 10.66 -16.69 29.53
N GLU A 100 10.30 -17.97 29.59
CA GLU A 100 9.11 -18.52 28.89
C GLU A 100 7.82 -17.85 29.38
N GLU A 101 7.60 -17.77 30.70
CA GLU A 101 6.43 -17.07 31.27
C GLU A 101 6.38 -15.58 30.91
N PHE A 102 7.55 -14.94 30.75
CA PHE A 102 7.63 -13.56 30.27
C PHE A 102 7.20 -13.44 28.81
N TYR A 103 7.69 -14.32 27.93
CA TYR A 103 7.28 -14.33 26.53
C TYR A 103 5.78 -14.63 26.36
N ASP A 104 5.24 -15.58 27.12
CA ASP A 104 3.80 -15.89 27.14
C ASP A 104 2.92 -14.68 27.51
N ARG A 105 3.45 -13.76 28.31
CA ARG A 105 2.74 -12.53 28.74
C ARG A 105 3.20 -11.28 28.00
N ARG A 106 4.16 -11.39 27.07
CA ARG A 106 4.83 -10.24 26.44
C ARG A 106 3.85 -9.32 25.74
N LEU A 107 2.89 -9.88 25.00
CA LEU A 107 1.84 -9.10 24.34
C LEU A 107 1.03 -8.29 25.34
N HIS A 108 0.55 -8.93 26.41
CA HIS A 108 -0.22 -8.25 27.46
C HIS A 108 0.57 -7.11 28.14
N LEU A 109 1.88 -7.31 28.37
CA LEU A 109 2.74 -6.29 28.96
C LEU A 109 2.95 -5.11 27.99
N ALA A 110 3.22 -5.39 26.72
CA ALA A 110 3.39 -4.39 25.67
C ALA A 110 2.11 -3.55 25.49
N GLU A 111 0.94 -4.18 25.50
CA GLU A 111 -0.35 -3.51 25.44
C GLU A 111 -0.56 -2.47 26.54
N ASN A 112 -0.09 -2.74 27.75
CA ASN A 112 -0.20 -1.78 28.85
C ASN A 112 0.62 -0.51 28.56
N VAL A 113 1.78 -0.66 27.93
CA VAL A 113 2.64 0.45 27.50
C VAL A 113 2.01 1.18 26.31
N TRP A 114 1.56 0.46 25.27
CA TRP A 114 0.92 1.05 24.09
C TRP A 114 -0.32 1.84 24.46
N ARG A 115 -1.22 1.31 25.30
CA ARG A 115 -2.39 2.04 25.80
C ARG A 115 -2.02 3.34 26.50
N SER A 116 -0.92 3.33 27.26
CA SER A 116 -0.43 4.54 27.93
C SER A 116 0.03 5.55 26.89
N MET A 117 0.93 5.15 25.99
CA MET A 117 1.53 5.99 24.97
C MET A 117 0.49 6.57 24.01
N LEU A 118 -0.46 5.77 23.53
CA LEU A 118 -1.57 6.23 22.69
C LEU A 118 -2.43 7.27 23.44
N ARG A 119 -2.82 6.98 24.69
CA ARG A 119 -3.68 7.88 25.48
C ARG A 119 -3.00 9.20 25.83
N THR A 120 -1.68 9.19 26.00
CA THR A 120 -0.91 10.38 26.36
C THR A 120 -0.23 11.04 25.18
N ASP A 121 -0.65 10.72 23.95
CA ASP A 121 -0.09 11.28 22.73
C ASP A 121 1.44 11.20 22.67
N SER A 122 1.99 10.04 23.05
CA SER A 122 3.43 9.79 23.12
C SER A 122 4.20 10.90 23.86
N ARG A 123 3.61 11.48 24.92
CA ARG A 123 4.20 12.56 25.74
C ARG A 123 5.69 12.36 26.02
N GLU A 124 6.08 11.15 26.40
CA GLU A 124 7.46 10.80 26.72
C GLU A 124 8.38 10.89 25.49
N CYS A 125 7.93 10.47 24.31
CA CYS A 125 8.66 10.65 23.05
C CYS A 125 8.86 12.14 22.75
N ARG A 126 7.80 12.93 22.93
CA ARG A 126 7.77 14.37 22.60
C ARG A 126 8.65 15.23 23.51
N ASN A 127 9.08 14.73 24.66
CA ASN A 127 10.06 15.42 25.50
C ASN A 127 11.41 15.61 24.78
N CYS A 128 11.75 14.71 23.86
CA CYS A 128 12.97 14.75 23.05
C CYS A 128 12.68 14.97 21.56
N HIS A 129 11.53 14.52 21.08
CA HIS A 129 11.06 14.60 19.69
C HIS A 129 9.88 15.56 19.58
N ASP A 130 10.11 16.83 19.90
CA ASP A 130 9.07 17.85 19.79
C ASP A 130 8.84 18.26 18.34
N TRP A 131 7.58 18.23 17.90
CA TRP A 131 7.20 18.54 16.52
C TRP A 131 7.59 19.95 16.09
N SER A 132 7.48 20.94 16.98
CA SER A 132 7.79 22.33 16.64
C SER A 132 9.29 22.57 16.42
N ALA A 133 10.12 21.62 16.87
CA ALA A 133 11.56 21.64 16.69
C ALA A 133 12.06 20.68 15.59
N MET A 134 11.17 19.88 14.97
CA MET A 134 11.54 19.04 13.84
C MET A 134 11.69 19.87 12.56
N ASP A 135 12.86 19.79 11.94
CA ASP A 135 13.11 20.36 10.63
C ASP A 135 12.74 19.34 9.55
N LEU A 136 11.62 19.57 8.85
CA LEU A 136 11.12 18.67 7.80
C LEU A 136 11.97 18.76 6.53
N GLU A 137 12.61 19.91 6.25
CA GLU A 137 13.39 20.12 5.03
C GLU A 137 14.68 19.27 5.03
N GLN A 138 15.20 18.96 6.21
CA GLN A 138 16.41 18.13 6.37
C GLN A 138 16.12 16.63 6.47
N GLN A 139 14.84 16.24 6.44
CA GLN A 139 14.45 14.84 6.50
C GLN A 139 14.39 14.22 5.09
N PRO A 140 14.58 12.90 4.96
CA PRO A 140 14.23 12.21 3.73
C PRO A 140 12.79 12.53 3.31
N ALA A 141 12.56 12.78 2.02
CA ALA A 141 11.30 13.30 1.50
C ALA A 141 10.06 12.51 2.00
N ARG A 142 10.17 11.16 2.04
CA ARG A 142 9.12 10.30 2.62
C ARG A 142 8.84 10.64 4.09
N ALA A 143 9.88 10.67 4.93
CA ALA A 143 9.71 10.95 6.36
C ALA A 143 9.16 12.37 6.61
N ALA A 144 9.58 13.35 5.82
CA ALA A 144 9.08 14.72 5.90
C ALA A 144 7.56 14.78 5.65
N ARG A 145 7.08 14.12 4.58
CA ARG A 145 5.65 14.03 4.25
C ARG A 145 4.86 13.33 5.35
N GLU A 146 5.32 12.17 5.80
CA GLU A 146 4.65 11.39 6.85
C GLU A 146 4.55 12.16 8.17
N HIS A 147 5.61 12.87 8.55
CA HIS A 147 5.57 13.71 9.75
C HIS A 147 4.61 14.88 9.58
N ALA A 148 4.66 15.63 8.47
CA ALA A 148 3.71 16.72 8.22
C ALA A 148 2.25 16.25 8.35
N ARG A 149 1.93 15.12 7.70
CA ARG A 149 0.62 14.46 7.77
C ARG A 149 0.24 14.05 9.18
N ALA A 150 1.14 13.39 9.90
CA ALA A 150 0.91 12.94 11.28
C ALA A 150 0.57 14.12 12.21
N PHE A 151 1.13 15.32 11.95
CA PHE A 151 0.85 16.52 12.73
C PHE A 151 -0.58 16.99 12.50
N GLU A 152 -0.99 17.06 11.24
CA GLU A 152 -2.34 17.46 10.85
C GLU A 152 -3.41 16.50 11.38
N GLN A 153 -3.11 15.20 11.36
CA GLN A 153 -4.03 14.14 11.78
C GLN A 153 -3.99 13.84 13.28
N GLY A 154 -3.12 14.51 14.04
CA GLY A 154 -2.99 14.31 15.49
C GLY A 154 -2.55 12.89 15.87
N GLN A 155 -1.76 12.24 15.03
CA GLN A 155 -1.27 10.89 15.30
C GLN A 155 -0.18 10.89 16.39
N THR A 156 -0.12 9.81 17.15
CA THR A 156 0.92 9.59 18.16
C THR A 156 2.16 8.95 17.53
N CYS A 157 3.34 9.19 18.10
CA CYS A 157 4.62 8.73 17.54
C CYS A 157 4.69 7.21 17.37
N ILE A 158 4.10 6.46 18.31
CA ILE A 158 4.16 5.00 18.31
C ILE A 158 3.22 4.35 17.29
N GLU A 159 2.33 5.11 16.64
CA GLU A 159 1.48 4.56 15.58
C GLU A 159 2.28 4.27 14.31
N CYS A 160 3.41 4.93 14.10
CA CYS A 160 4.35 4.64 13.02
C CYS A 160 5.66 4.03 13.55
N HIS A 161 6.17 4.49 14.70
CA HIS A 161 7.41 3.99 15.30
C HIS A 161 7.17 2.83 16.27
N GLN A 162 6.46 1.82 15.80
CA GLN A 162 6.24 0.59 16.54
C GLN A 162 7.55 -0.18 16.70
N GLY A 163 7.74 -0.81 17.86
CA GLY A 163 8.94 -1.59 18.15
C GLY A 163 10.26 -0.79 18.18
N ILE A 164 10.19 0.54 18.33
CA ILE A 164 11.36 1.42 18.29
C ILE A 164 12.39 1.13 19.40
N ALA A 165 11.93 0.70 20.56
CA ALA A 165 12.77 0.41 21.73
C ALA A 165 12.84 -1.08 22.07
N HIS A 166 11.90 -1.88 21.57
CA HIS A 166 11.74 -3.30 21.88
C HIS A 166 11.16 -4.06 20.66
N GLU A 167 11.53 -5.32 20.47
CA GLU A 167 10.88 -6.28 19.58
C GLU A 167 9.38 -6.30 19.81
N LEU A 168 8.64 -6.27 18.70
CA LEU A 168 7.21 -6.45 18.75
C LEU A 168 6.91 -7.88 19.20
N PRO A 169 5.97 -8.08 20.15
CA PRO A 169 5.51 -9.41 20.53
C PRO A 169 4.92 -10.16 19.32
N GLU A 170 4.90 -11.48 19.38
CA GLU A 170 4.09 -12.27 18.43
C GLU A 170 2.62 -11.85 18.50
N ALA A 171 1.93 -11.86 17.36
CA ALA A 171 0.53 -11.43 17.21
C ALA A 171 0.26 -10.00 17.73
N TRP A 172 1.26 -9.10 17.71
CA TRP A 172 1.07 -7.71 18.14
C TRP A 172 -0.02 -6.98 17.35
N ASP A 173 -0.18 -7.31 16.07
CA ASP A 173 -1.18 -6.79 15.15
C ASP A 173 -2.60 -7.34 15.44
N GLU A 174 -2.71 -8.43 16.18
CA GLU A 174 -3.97 -8.98 16.70
C GLU A 174 -4.37 -8.36 18.06
N SER A 175 -3.48 -7.60 18.70
CA SER A 175 -3.76 -6.95 19.99
C SER A 175 -5.03 -6.11 19.93
N PRO A 176 -5.99 -6.21 20.86
CA PRO A 176 -7.12 -5.28 20.94
C PRO A 176 -6.72 -3.80 21.06
N VAL A 177 -5.49 -3.49 21.48
CA VAL A 177 -5.01 -2.09 21.55
C VAL A 177 -4.77 -1.54 20.16
N TRP A 178 -4.07 -2.32 19.34
CA TRP A 178 -3.80 -1.96 17.96
C TRP A 178 -4.98 -2.24 17.06
N ALA A 179 -5.67 -3.36 17.25
CA ALA A 179 -6.92 -3.67 16.60
C ALA A 179 -8.07 -2.72 16.95
N ALA A 180 -8.10 -2.01 18.09
CA ALA A 180 -9.10 -0.95 18.35
C ALA A 180 -8.65 0.43 17.86
N ARG A 181 -7.34 0.65 17.71
CA ARG A 181 -6.76 1.91 17.18
C ARG A 181 -6.68 1.91 15.65
N PHE A 182 -6.51 0.72 15.09
CA PHE A 182 -6.55 0.33 13.68
C PHE A 182 -7.75 -0.56 13.37
N GLU A 183 -8.70 -0.69 14.31
CA GLU A 183 -10.09 -0.89 13.92
C GLU A 183 -10.27 0.37 13.08
N HIS A 184 -10.32 0.13 11.77
CA HIS A 184 -11.31 0.82 10.98
C HIS A 184 -12.52 0.86 11.90
N ASP A 185 -12.80 2.05 12.42
CA ASP A 185 -14.13 2.41 12.83
C ASP A 185 -15.01 1.68 11.80
N THR A 186 -15.83 0.70 12.17
CA THR A 186 -16.72 0.09 11.16
C THR A 186 -17.83 1.09 10.80
N GLU A 187 -17.83 2.27 11.42
CA GLU A 187 -18.49 3.48 10.91
C GLU A 187 -17.61 4.32 9.96
N ALA A 188 -16.30 4.04 9.89
CA ALA A 188 -15.38 4.43 8.82
C ALA A 188 -14.89 3.19 8.03
N ASP A 189 -15.62 2.06 8.12
CA ASP A 189 -15.83 1.21 6.97
C ASP A 189 -16.38 2.19 5.96
N LEU A 190 -15.62 2.43 4.91
CA LEU A 190 -16.24 2.63 3.62
C LEU A 190 -17.43 3.62 3.62
N ASP A 191 -17.33 4.77 4.30
CA ASP A 191 -17.79 6.04 3.68
C ASP A 191 -16.75 6.49 2.62
N ARG A 192 -16.01 5.51 2.07
CA ARG A 192 -15.36 5.51 0.76
C ARG A 192 -16.40 5.29 -0.35
N GLY A 193 -17.69 5.15 0.02
CA GLY A 193 -18.83 4.99 -0.86
C GLY A 193 -18.78 3.64 -1.57
N GLU A 194 -19.29 2.57 -0.94
CA GLU A 194 -20.03 1.66 -1.81
C GLU A 194 -21.05 2.54 -2.54
N PRO A 195 -21.03 2.60 -3.88
CA PRO A 195 -21.96 3.45 -4.58
C PRO A 195 -23.38 3.08 -4.12
N GLU A 196 -24.10 4.05 -3.54
CA GLU A 196 -25.49 3.80 -3.13
C GLU A 196 -26.28 3.40 -4.38
N LEU A 197 -26.66 2.13 -4.46
CA LEU A 197 -27.49 1.62 -5.54
C LEU A 197 -28.93 2.16 -5.38
N PRO A 198 -29.61 2.56 -6.47
CA PRO A 198 -29.19 2.41 -7.87
C PRO A 198 -28.30 3.57 -8.37
N LEU A 199 -27.33 3.24 -9.22
CA LEU A 199 -26.47 4.21 -9.89
C LEU A 199 -27.16 4.87 -11.10
N GLU A 200 -26.79 6.12 -11.38
CA GLU A 200 -27.11 6.73 -12.67
C GLU A 200 -26.30 6.07 -13.78
N ALA A 201 -26.96 5.78 -14.92
CA ALA A 201 -26.31 5.14 -16.04
C ALA A 201 -25.20 6.01 -16.63
N GLU A 202 -24.09 5.39 -17.03
CA GLU A 202 -22.97 6.11 -17.65
C GLU A 202 -23.37 6.71 -19.01
N GLU A 203 -23.03 7.99 -19.20
CA GLU A 203 -23.22 8.66 -20.49
C GLU A 203 -22.11 8.24 -21.49
N LEU A 204 -22.37 7.21 -22.28
CA LEU A 204 -21.40 6.68 -23.26
C LEU A 204 -21.13 7.63 -24.45
N GLY A 205 -22.07 8.55 -24.74
CA GLY A 205 -22.01 9.45 -25.89
C GLY A 205 -22.23 8.76 -27.25
N ASP A 206 -22.21 9.56 -28.32
CA ASP A 206 -22.27 9.03 -29.69
C ASP A 206 -20.94 8.38 -30.08
N ALA A 207 -20.99 7.14 -30.57
CA ALA A 207 -19.82 6.37 -30.96
C ALA A 207 -19.04 7.03 -32.09
N VAL A 208 -17.72 7.14 -31.91
CA VAL A 208 -16.76 7.47 -32.96
C VAL A 208 -15.90 6.22 -33.20
N ALA A 209 -15.87 5.71 -34.44
CA ALA A 209 -14.98 4.62 -34.80
C ALA A 209 -13.54 5.15 -34.98
N ALA A 210 -12.53 4.36 -34.65
CA ALA A 210 -11.15 4.72 -34.99
C ALA A 210 -10.96 4.57 -36.51
N GLU A 211 -10.57 5.64 -37.19
CA GLU A 211 -10.29 5.63 -38.64
C GLU A 211 -8.94 4.96 -38.97
N GLY A 212 -8.66 3.80 -38.35
CA GLY A 212 -7.41 3.06 -38.47
C GLY A 212 -6.28 3.57 -37.56
N ASP A 213 -5.05 3.23 -37.92
CA ASP A 213 -3.84 3.60 -37.19
C ASP A 213 -3.37 5.01 -37.56
N ILE A 214 -4.05 6.02 -37.01
CA ILE A 214 -3.71 7.43 -37.21
C ILE A 214 -2.42 7.79 -36.48
N ALA A 215 -2.26 7.28 -35.24
CA ALA A 215 -1.18 7.62 -34.34
C ALA A 215 0.22 7.37 -34.92
N SER A 216 0.42 6.32 -35.74
CA SER A 216 1.71 6.05 -36.39
C SER A 216 2.13 7.09 -37.43
N GLY A 217 1.18 7.87 -37.95
CA GLY A 217 1.43 8.94 -38.93
C GLY A 217 1.65 10.33 -38.33
N LEU A 218 1.49 10.50 -37.01
CA LEU A 218 1.57 11.80 -36.36
C LEU A 218 3.03 12.30 -36.19
N ALA A 219 3.18 13.61 -36.12
CA ALA A 219 4.45 14.26 -35.76
C ALA A 219 4.60 14.29 -34.23
N TRP A 220 5.44 13.40 -33.70
CA TRP A 220 5.64 13.23 -32.26
C TRP A 220 6.74 14.14 -31.67
N ASP A 221 7.50 14.86 -32.50
CA ASP A 221 8.67 15.63 -32.03
C ASP A 221 8.32 16.75 -31.04
N ASP A 222 7.10 17.30 -31.14
CA ASP A 222 6.61 18.39 -30.27
C ASP A 222 5.75 17.88 -29.09
N VAL A 223 5.52 16.57 -28.98
CA VAL A 223 4.77 15.97 -27.87
C VAL A 223 5.74 15.62 -26.74
N PRO A 224 5.54 16.10 -25.50
CA PRO A 224 6.42 15.77 -24.38
C PRO A 224 6.54 14.25 -24.16
N VAL A 225 7.76 13.81 -23.86
CA VAL A 225 8.05 12.43 -23.47
C VAL A 225 7.94 12.30 -21.96
N LEU A 226 7.12 11.37 -21.51
CA LEU A 226 7.12 10.87 -20.14
C LEU A 226 7.96 9.60 -20.08
N ASP A 227 9.04 9.62 -19.30
CA ASP A 227 9.82 8.44 -18.99
C ASP A 227 9.13 7.64 -17.87
N VAL A 228 8.61 6.46 -18.22
CA VAL A 228 7.99 5.51 -17.29
C VAL A 228 8.90 4.31 -17.12
N THR A 229 9.09 3.83 -15.88
CA THR A 229 9.76 2.55 -15.64
C THR A 229 8.71 1.51 -15.29
N LEU A 230 8.44 0.58 -16.20
CA LEU A 230 7.62 -0.59 -15.88
C LEU A 230 8.44 -1.55 -15.03
N PHE A 231 7.83 -2.20 -14.04
CA PHE A 231 8.52 -3.15 -13.17
C PHE A 231 7.66 -4.38 -12.90
N MET A 232 8.31 -5.49 -12.56
CA MET A 232 7.65 -6.74 -12.17
C MET A 232 7.09 -6.61 -10.74
N PRO A 233 5.78 -6.78 -10.54
CA PRO A 233 5.16 -6.64 -9.23
C PRO A 233 5.22 -7.94 -8.39
N GLY A 234 5.60 -9.06 -9.01
CA GLY A 234 5.62 -10.38 -8.35
C GLY A 234 4.23 -10.81 -7.89
N GLN A 235 4.12 -11.15 -6.60
CA GLN A 235 2.87 -11.53 -5.91
C GLN A 235 2.41 -10.47 -4.90
N ALA A 236 2.78 -9.20 -5.10
CA ALA A 236 2.30 -8.07 -4.29
C ALA A 236 0.84 -7.73 -4.67
N SER A 237 -0.14 -8.44 -4.09
CA SER A 237 -1.57 -8.17 -4.32
C SER A 237 -2.06 -6.92 -3.57
N ILE A 238 -3.28 -6.47 -3.89
CA ILE A 238 -3.94 -5.37 -3.18
C ILE A 238 -4.15 -5.68 -1.69
N GLU A 239 -4.37 -6.94 -1.32
CA GLU A 239 -4.44 -7.35 0.09
C GLU A 239 -3.10 -7.17 0.80
N TRP A 240 -1.99 -7.57 0.15
CA TRP A 240 -0.66 -7.36 0.70
C TRP A 240 -0.34 -5.88 0.86
N ILE A 241 -0.74 -5.04 -0.11
CA ILE A 241 -0.55 -3.59 -0.06
C ILE A 241 -1.28 -2.99 1.14
N GLN A 242 -2.54 -3.39 1.37
CA GLN A 242 -3.40 -2.87 2.44
C GLN A 242 -3.03 -3.40 3.83
N ASP A 243 -2.38 -4.57 3.91
CA ASP A 243 -1.95 -5.15 5.17
C ASP A 243 -0.70 -4.44 5.72
N GLY A 244 -0.93 -3.50 6.65
CA GLY A 244 0.13 -2.77 7.35
C GLY A 244 1.15 -3.63 8.11
N SER A 245 0.85 -4.90 8.39
CA SER A 245 1.81 -5.83 9.00
C SER A 245 2.81 -6.42 7.99
N SER A 246 2.38 -6.56 6.74
CA SER A 246 3.16 -7.13 5.62
C SER A 246 3.79 -6.06 4.73
N HIS A 247 3.16 -4.89 4.63
CA HIS A 247 3.60 -3.75 3.84
C HIS A 247 3.52 -2.45 4.65
N GLY A 248 4.66 -1.79 4.86
CA GLY A 248 4.74 -0.57 5.67
C GLY A 248 3.96 0.64 5.11
N GLY A 249 3.44 0.57 3.88
CA GLY A 249 2.59 1.59 3.27
C GLY A 249 1.08 1.35 3.42
N GLY A 250 0.64 0.21 3.96
CA GLY A 250 -0.79 -0.13 3.98
C GLY A 250 -1.69 0.90 4.67
N ARG A 251 -1.19 1.51 5.74
CA ARG A 251 -1.89 2.61 6.42
C ARG A 251 -2.01 3.87 5.56
N ALA A 252 -0.91 4.28 4.93
CA ALA A 252 -0.89 5.46 4.05
C ALA A 252 -1.88 5.28 2.90
N PHE A 253 -1.87 4.09 2.28
CA PHE A 253 -2.79 3.72 1.21
C PHE A 253 -4.26 3.75 1.65
N SER A 254 -4.61 3.22 2.82
CA SER A 254 -5.97 3.30 3.36
C SER A 254 -6.46 4.73 3.60
N PHE A 255 -5.55 5.70 3.72
CA PHE A 255 -5.91 7.11 3.86
C PHE A 255 -5.82 7.91 2.55
N GLY A 256 -5.79 7.25 1.39
CA GLY A 256 -5.82 7.91 0.09
C GLY A 256 -4.46 8.12 -0.57
N ASP A 257 -3.34 7.67 0.04
CA ASP A 257 -2.04 7.89 -0.58
C ASP A 257 -1.81 7.01 -1.79
N ARG A 258 -1.29 7.65 -2.83
CA ARG A 258 -0.94 7.04 -4.10
C ARG A 258 0.37 6.25 -3.97
N CYS A 259 0.44 5.05 -4.53
CA CYS A 259 1.69 4.26 -4.60
C CYS A 259 2.89 5.07 -5.12
N ILE A 260 2.69 5.88 -6.19
CA ILE A 260 3.74 6.69 -6.80
C ILE A 260 4.35 7.72 -5.83
N TRP A 261 3.59 8.23 -4.86
CA TRP A 261 4.09 9.20 -3.89
C TRP A 261 5.13 8.61 -2.93
N CYS A 262 5.08 7.30 -2.70
CA CYS A 262 6.02 6.60 -1.83
C CYS A 262 7.12 5.90 -2.61
N HIS A 263 6.82 5.36 -3.79
CA HIS A 263 7.68 4.45 -4.53
C HIS A 263 8.25 5.01 -5.84
N ALA A 264 8.00 6.28 -6.18
CA ALA A 264 8.63 6.90 -7.35
C ALA A 264 10.16 6.77 -7.28
N GLY A 265 10.76 6.17 -8.31
CA GLY A 265 12.21 5.92 -8.41
C GLY A 265 12.68 4.60 -7.80
N GLU A 266 11.78 3.81 -7.20
CA GLU A 266 12.09 2.49 -6.63
C GLU A 266 11.78 1.32 -7.60
N GLU A 267 11.22 1.59 -8.77
CA GLU A 267 10.67 0.61 -9.72
C GLU A 267 11.69 -0.48 -10.08
N ALA A 268 12.91 -0.07 -10.46
CA ALA A 268 13.97 -1.00 -10.82
C ALA A 268 14.41 -1.90 -9.64
N GLN A 269 14.38 -1.37 -8.41
CA GLN A 269 14.73 -2.12 -7.20
C GLN A 269 13.63 -3.13 -6.85
N ILE A 270 12.37 -2.73 -6.97
CA ILE A 270 11.20 -3.60 -6.76
C ILE A 270 11.21 -4.73 -7.79
N GLY A 271 11.44 -4.40 -9.06
CA GLY A 271 11.59 -5.38 -10.13
C GLY A 271 12.70 -6.39 -9.86
N ALA A 272 13.84 -5.93 -9.33
CA ALA A 272 14.95 -6.81 -8.97
C ALA A 272 14.58 -7.79 -7.83
N LEU A 273 13.82 -7.33 -6.81
CA LEU A 273 13.32 -8.18 -5.73
C LEU A 273 12.39 -9.28 -6.25
N ALA A 274 11.52 -8.95 -7.21
CA ALA A 274 10.65 -9.94 -7.85
C ALA A 274 11.47 -11.01 -8.59
N THR A 275 12.47 -10.60 -9.37
CA THR A 275 13.27 -11.55 -10.18
C THR A 275 14.27 -12.37 -9.37
N SER A 276 14.73 -11.89 -8.21
CA SER A 276 15.61 -12.67 -7.35
C SER A 276 14.88 -13.75 -6.54
N ALA A 277 13.55 -13.87 -6.68
CA ALA A 277 12.70 -14.70 -5.83
C ALA A 277 12.88 -14.42 -4.32
N GLU A 278 13.23 -13.18 -3.98
CA GLU A 278 13.39 -12.75 -2.60
C GLU A 278 12.14 -11.94 -2.18
N LYS A 279 11.43 -12.42 -1.15
CA LYS A 279 10.30 -11.77 -0.46
C LYS A 279 8.95 -11.70 -1.19
N ILE A 280 8.90 -11.23 -2.44
CA ILE A 280 7.61 -10.91 -3.11
C ILE A 280 7.24 -11.86 -4.25
N GLU A 281 8.10 -12.83 -4.57
CA GLU A 281 7.89 -13.79 -5.64
C GLU A 281 8.32 -15.18 -5.17
N THR A 282 7.49 -16.18 -5.44
CA THR A 282 7.74 -17.58 -5.09
C THR A 282 8.17 -18.43 -6.28
N TYR A 283 7.95 -17.93 -7.50
CA TYR A 283 8.36 -18.61 -8.72
C TYR A 283 9.78 -18.19 -9.12
N ASP A 284 10.58 -19.16 -9.57
CA ASP A 284 11.85 -18.86 -10.23
C ASP A 284 11.56 -18.27 -11.61
N LEU A 285 11.90 -16.99 -11.81
CA LEU A 285 11.68 -16.27 -13.06
C LEU A 285 12.87 -16.38 -14.03
N GLY A 286 13.92 -17.14 -13.67
CA GLY A 286 15.13 -17.26 -14.48
C GLY A 286 15.82 -15.91 -14.70
N ASP A 287 16.22 -15.65 -15.95
CA ASP A 287 16.91 -14.42 -16.33
C ASP A 287 15.96 -13.29 -16.79
N LYS A 288 14.65 -13.40 -16.47
CA LYS A 288 13.66 -12.35 -16.80
C LYS A 288 14.13 -11.00 -16.26
N ARG A 289 14.04 -9.96 -17.08
CA ARG A 289 14.32 -8.60 -16.64
C ARG A 289 13.27 -8.14 -15.62
N GLY A 290 13.70 -7.51 -14.53
CA GLY A 290 12.80 -7.03 -13.48
C GLY A 290 12.10 -5.71 -13.82
N HIS A 291 12.65 -4.92 -14.75
CA HIS A 291 12.09 -3.62 -15.15
C HIS A 291 12.37 -3.30 -16.62
N ILE A 292 11.58 -2.38 -17.17
CA ILE A 292 11.63 -1.93 -18.56
C ILE A 292 11.45 -0.40 -18.58
N PRO A 293 12.50 0.37 -18.91
CA PRO A 293 12.36 1.78 -19.24
C PRO A 293 11.50 1.93 -20.51
N MET A 294 10.49 2.79 -20.44
CA MET A 294 9.54 3.04 -21.52
C MET A 294 9.29 4.53 -21.68
N ALA A 295 9.49 5.04 -22.89
CA ALA A 295 9.08 6.39 -23.25
C ALA A 295 7.60 6.37 -23.67
N VAL A 296 6.80 7.25 -23.08
CA VAL A 296 5.37 7.42 -23.39
C VAL A 296 5.11 8.84 -23.85
N GLN A 297 4.46 9.01 -25.00
CA GLN A 297 4.00 10.29 -25.49
C GLN A 297 2.47 10.24 -25.65
N THR A 298 1.79 11.29 -25.22
CA THR A 298 0.32 11.33 -25.19
C THR A 298 -0.18 12.60 -25.85
N ALA A 299 -1.00 12.44 -26.89
CA ALA A 299 -1.60 13.54 -27.64
C ALA A 299 -3.10 13.31 -27.83
N PHE A 300 -3.85 14.35 -28.16
CA PHE A 300 -5.29 14.23 -28.40
C PHE A 300 -5.80 15.28 -29.38
N ASP A 301 -6.97 15.03 -29.95
CA ASP A 301 -7.78 16.01 -30.65
C ASP A 301 -9.24 15.94 -30.17
N ASP A 302 -10.19 16.49 -30.93
CA ASP A 302 -11.60 16.53 -30.53
C ASP A 302 -12.27 15.13 -30.53
N ASP A 303 -11.68 14.15 -31.22
CA ASP A 303 -12.27 12.83 -31.46
C ASP A 303 -11.47 11.69 -30.79
N TYR A 304 -10.14 11.82 -30.69
CA TYR A 304 -9.24 10.72 -30.36
C TYR A 304 -8.17 11.07 -29.31
N LEU A 305 -7.82 10.04 -28.53
CA LEU A 305 -6.59 9.94 -27.76
C LEU A 305 -5.56 9.17 -28.58
N TYR A 306 -4.35 9.72 -28.67
CA TYR A 306 -3.21 9.11 -29.34
C TYR A 306 -2.09 8.86 -28.33
N MET A 307 -1.48 7.67 -28.41
CA MET A 307 -0.31 7.36 -27.59
C MET A 307 0.78 6.71 -28.43
N ARG A 308 2.04 6.99 -28.07
CA ARG A 308 3.22 6.31 -28.59
C ARG A 308 4.03 5.78 -27.42
N PHE A 309 4.47 4.53 -27.57
CA PHE A 309 5.26 3.80 -26.58
C PHE A 309 6.56 3.33 -27.23
N GLN A 310 7.69 3.50 -26.56
CA GLN A 310 8.97 2.98 -27.02
C GLN A 310 9.77 2.34 -25.89
N TRP A 311 10.33 1.16 -26.14
CA TRP A 311 11.17 0.44 -25.19
C TRP A 311 12.16 -0.46 -25.92
N GLU A 312 13.27 -0.78 -25.24
CA GLU A 312 14.27 -1.70 -25.79
C GLU A 312 13.78 -3.15 -25.73
N ASP A 313 14.01 -3.88 -26.83
CA ASP A 313 13.85 -5.32 -26.90
C ASP A 313 14.89 -6.03 -26.03
N ALA A 314 14.62 -7.26 -25.63
CA ALA A 314 15.55 -8.07 -24.85
C ALA A 314 15.62 -9.49 -25.42
N GLU A 315 16.71 -10.20 -25.12
CA GLU A 315 16.79 -11.62 -25.45
C GLU A 315 15.76 -12.42 -24.64
N HIS A 316 15.19 -13.46 -25.26
CA HIS A 316 14.21 -14.33 -24.60
C HIS A 316 14.80 -14.97 -23.33
N ALA A 317 14.10 -14.80 -22.21
CA ALA A 317 14.46 -15.36 -20.92
C ALA A 317 13.45 -16.46 -20.52
N PRO A 318 13.78 -17.75 -20.76
CA PRO A 318 12.84 -18.85 -20.57
C PRO A 318 12.47 -19.02 -19.09
N LEU A 319 11.17 -19.18 -18.82
CA LEU A 319 10.67 -19.46 -17.47
C LEU A 319 10.91 -20.93 -17.09
N PRO A 320 11.68 -21.22 -16.02
CA PRO A 320 12.05 -22.59 -15.65
C PRO A 320 10.88 -23.54 -15.33
N PHE A 321 9.73 -22.99 -14.93
CA PHE A 321 8.53 -23.76 -14.56
C PHE A 321 7.54 -23.97 -15.71
N VAL A 322 7.87 -23.50 -16.92
CA VAL A 322 7.01 -23.61 -18.11
C VAL A 322 7.69 -24.52 -19.13
N ASP A 323 6.97 -25.52 -19.64
CA ASP A 323 7.50 -26.37 -20.70
C ASP A 323 7.72 -25.54 -21.97
N GLY A 324 8.93 -25.63 -22.55
CA GLY A 324 9.35 -24.76 -23.66
C GLY A 324 9.71 -23.32 -23.26
N GLY A 325 9.61 -22.94 -21.98
CA GLY A 325 10.05 -21.64 -21.47
C GLY A 325 9.18 -20.42 -21.80
N MET A 326 8.12 -20.60 -22.61
CA MET A 326 7.21 -19.54 -23.07
C MET A 326 5.79 -19.78 -22.57
N MET A 327 5.21 -18.84 -21.82
CA MET A 327 3.81 -18.96 -21.37
C MET A 327 2.81 -18.64 -22.47
N ASP A 328 3.17 -17.73 -23.37
CA ASP A 328 2.37 -17.32 -24.52
C ASP A 328 3.25 -17.37 -25.79
N PRO A 329 3.45 -18.58 -26.37
CA PRO A 329 4.30 -18.74 -27.54
C PRO A 329 3.82 -17.97 -28.77
N GLU A 330 2.55 -17.61 -28.83
CA GLU A 330 1.97 -16.88 -29.96
C GLU A 330 2.31 -15.38 -29.91
N ASN A 331 2.45 -14.81 -28.71
CA ASN A 331 2.63 -13.36 -28.53
C ASN A 331 3.97 -13.08 -27.83
N GLU A 332 4.94 -12.57 -28.59
CA GLU A 332 6.20 -12.06 -28.04
C GLU A 332 5.93 -10.93 -27.03
N ILE A 333 5.02 -10.01 -27.37
CA ILE A 333 4.57 -8.96 -26.48
C ILE A 333 3.05 -8.80 -26.48
N LYS A 334 2.51 -8.40 -25.33
CA LYS A 334 1.17 -7.79 -25.24
C LYS A 334 1.27 -6.49 -24.47
N LEU A 335 0.87 -5.39 -25.10
CA LEU A 335 0.81 -4.08 -24.47
C LEU A 335 -0.63 -3.79 -24.08
N THR A 336 -0.85 -3.38 -22.85
CA THR A 336 -2.17 -3.05 -22.31
C THR A 336 -2.15 -1.67 -21.70
N VAL A 337 -3.16 -0.88 -22.00
CA VAL A 337 -3.43 0.42 -21.38
C VAL A 337 -4.77 0.32 -20.68
N SER A 338 -4.84 0.72 -19.41
CA SER A 338 -6.11 0.73 -18.66
C SER A 338 -6.52 2.12 -18.25
N PHE A 339 -7.82 2.36 -18.21
CA PHE A 339 -8.44 3.61 -17.81
C PHE A 339 -9.46 3.38 -16.70
N ALA A 340 -9.50 4.30 -15.75
CA ALA A 340 -10.53 4.34 -14.72
C ALA A 340 -10.81 5.79 -14.33
N ASP A 341 -11.94 6.01 -13.67
CA ASP A 341 -12.29 7.28 -13.04
C ASP A 341 -12.62 7.02 -11.56
N ASP A 342 -13.12 8.05 -10.89
CA ASP A 342 -13.41 8.02 -9.45
C ASP A 342 -14.59 7.08 -9.07
N ARG A 343 -15.22 6.40 -10.05
CA ARG A 343 -16.25 5.38 -9.79
C ARG A 343 -15.69 4.03 -9.39
N VAL A 344 -14.39 3.80 -9.61
CA VAL A 344 -13.70 2.55 -9.26
C VAL A 344 -12.87 2.78 -8.00
N ASP A 345 -13.17 2.07 -6.91
CA ASP A 345 -12.42 2.19 -5.66
C ASP A 345 -10.94 1.86 -5.92
N MET A 346 -10.07 2.61 -5.23
CA MET A 346 -8.63 2.50 -5.30
C MET A 346 -8.00 2.78 -6.67
N ALA A 347 -8.75 3.06 -7.74
CA ALA A 347 -8.15 3.31 -9.05
C ALA A 347 -7.22 4.54 -9.04
N ASP A 348 -7.59 5.58 -8.28
CA ASP A 348 -6.83 6.82 -8.10
C ASP A 348 -5.48 6.64 -7.41
N ARG A 349 -5.40 5.67 -6.48
CA ARG A 349 -4.24 5.45 -5.63
C ARG A 349 -3.46 4.17 -5.90
N GLY A 350 -4.11 3.15 -6.44
CA GLY A 350 -3.54 1.84 -6.77
C GLY A 350 -3.61 1.48 -8.26
N GLY A 351 -4.39 2.19 -9.07
CA GLY A 351 -4.50 1.94 -10.50
C GLY A 351 -4.85 0.48 -10.81
N CYS A 352 -4.06 -0.18 -11.65
CA CYS A 352 -4.30 -1.57 -12.02
C CYS A 352 -4.21 -2.59 -10.87
N TRP A 353 -3.66 -2.21 -9.71
CA TRP A 353 -3.68 -3.03 -8.50
C TRP A 353 -5.05 -3.13 -7.87
N ALA A 354 -5.96 -2.17 -8.09
CA ALA A 354 -7.33 -2.24 -7.60
C ALA A 354 -8.05 -3.53 -8.04
N SER A 355 -7.54 -4.18 -9.10
CA SER A 355 -8.06 -5.44 -9.62
C SER A 355 -7.17 -6.67 -9.40
N CYS A 356 -6.05 -6.53 -8.69
CA CYS A 356 -5.04 -7.58 -8.52
C CYS A 356 -5.10 -8.18 -7.11
N HIS A 357 -5.75 -9.34 -7.00
CA HIS A 357 -6.04 -9.97 -5.71
C HIS A 357 -5.22 -11.23 -5.47
N HIS A 358 -5.09 -11.60 -4.20
CA HIS A 358 -4.26 -12.72 -3.74
C HIS A 358 -4.74 -14.12 -4.17
N ASP A 359 -5.98 -14.19 -4.64
CA ASP A 359 -6.69 -15.37 -5.13
C ASP A 359 -6.73 -15.45 -6.67
N SER A 360 -6.08 -14.53 -7.38
CA SER A 360 -5.94 -14.58 -8.84
C SER A 360 -5.00 -15.72 -9.28
N THR A 361 -5.14 -16.22 -10.51
CA THR A 361 -4.31 -17.32 -11.04
C THR A 361 -2.81 -17.04 -10.87
N TYR A 362 -2.07 -18.02 -10.34
CA TYR A 362 -0.64 -17.96 -9.95
C TYR A 362 -0.33 -17.09 -8.71
N MET A 363 -1.32 -16.58 -7.99
CA MET A 363 -1.14 -15.93 -6.69
C MET A 363 -1.22 -16.97 -5.55
N PRO A 364 -0.68 -16.68 -4.35
CA PRO A 364 -0.50 -17.69 -3.30
C PRO A 364 -1.79 -18.34 -2.80
N ASP A 365 -2.91 -17.61 -2.77
CA ASP A 365 -4.21 -18.12 -2.30
C ASP A 365 -5.17 -18.41 -3.46
N ALA A 366 -4.65 -18.60 -4.68
CA ALA A 366 -5.46 -18.99 -5.83
C ALA A 366 -6.17 -20.32 -5.55
N PRO A 367 -7.49 -20.43 -5.80
CA PRO A 367 -8.20 -21.68 -5.60
C PRO A 367 -7.68 -22.75 -6.57
N ASP A 368 -7.70 -23.99 -6.11
CA ASP A 368 -7.38 -25.12 -6.97
C ASP A 368 -8.50 -25.40 -7.98
N GLN A 369 -8.15 -26.18 -9.01
CA GLN A 369 -9.06 -26.52 -10.10
C GLN A 369 -10.33 -27.25 -9.61
N GLU A 370 -10.21 -28.06 -8.55
CA GLU A 370 -11.35 -28.81 -8.00
C GLU A 370 -12.35 -27.85 -7.34
N ALA A 371 -11.87 -26.87 -6.58
CA ALA A 371 -12.70 -25.83 -5.98
C ALA A 371 -13.41 -24.97 -7.04
N LEU A 372 -12.72 -24.65 -8.14
CA LEU A 372 -13.30 -23.89 -9.25
C LEU A 372 -14.40 -24.68 -9.98
N GLU A 373 -14.15 -25.95 -10.29
CA GLU A 373 -15.11 -26.83 -10.98
C GLU A 373 -16.35 -27.14 -10.15
N GLN A 374 -16.22 -27.18 -8.82
CA GLN A 374 -17.33 -27.45 -7.90
C GLN A 374 -18.13 -26.20 -7.53
N SER A 375 -17.66 -25.01 -7.92
CA SER A 375 -18.31 -23.75 -7.58
C SER A 375 -19.57 -23.54 -8.41
N GLU A 376 -20.65 -23.12 -7.75
CA GLU A 376 -21.86 -22.64 -8.43
C GLU A 376 -21.58 -21.38 -9.27
N LEU A 377 -20.49 -20.65 -8.97
CA LEU A 377 -20.06 -19.49 -9.75
C LEU A 377 -19.55 -19.86 -11.16
N ALA A 378 -19.23 -21.12 -11.43
CA ALA A 378 -18.83 -21.55 -12.77
C ALA A 378 -19.95 -21.40 -13.83
N GLU A 379 -21.20 -21.23 -13.40
CA GLU A 379 -22.32 -20.89 -14.30
C GLU A 379 -22.35 -19.40 -14.68
N ARG A 380 -21.68 -18.55 -13.90
CA ARG A 380 -21.68 -17.08 -14.03
C ARG A 380 -20.33 -16.52 -14.50
N LEU A 381 -19.23 -17.18 -14.14
CA LEU A 381 -17.87 -16.73 -14.38
C LEU A 381 -17.08 -17.72 -15.23
N ALA A 382 -16.13 -17.21 -16.02
CA ALA A 382 -15.21 -18.01 -16.83
C ALA A 382 -14.04 -18.58 -15.99
N LEU A 383 -14.34 -19.51 -15.08
CA LEU A 383 -13.38 -20.03 -14.10
C LEU A 383 -12.40 -21.10 -14.63
N MET A 384 -12.59 -21.60 -15.85
CA MET A 384 -11.80 -22.73 -16.38
C MET A 384 -10.32 -22.42 -16.53
N ASP A 385 -9.96 -21.15 -16.73
CA ASP A 385 -8.57 -20.67 -16.81
C ASP A 385 -8.08 -20.08 -15.47
N GLY A 386 -8.83 -20.37 -14.41
CA GLY A 386 -8.64 -19.82 -13.08
C GLY A 386 -9.28 -18.45 -12.89
N VAL A 387 -9.01 -17.90 -11.72
CA VAL A 387 -9.56 -16.63 -11.28
C VAL A 387 -8.74 -15.49 -11.90
N THR A 388 -9.34 -14.65 -12.73
CA THR A 388 -8.57 -13.65 -13.50
C THR A 388 -8.26 -12.38 -12.69
N LYS A 389 -9.18 -11.42 -12.70
CA LYS A 389 -9.13 -10.13 -12.00
C LYS A 389 -10.57 -9.64 -11.81
N TYR A 390 -10.81 -8.87 -10.75
CA TYR A 390 -12.09 -8.25 -10.43
C TYR A 390 -11.86 -7.05 -9.53
N LEU A 391 -12.85 -6.19 -9.42
CA LEU A 391 -12.88 -5.04 -8.53
C LEU A 391 -13.47 -5.42 -7.17
N SER A 392 -13.21 -4.61 -6.16
CA SER A 392 -13.80 -4.78 -4.84
C SER A 392 -15.32 -4.71 -4.84
N GLU A 393 -15.87 -3.86 -5.71
CA GLU A 393 -17.27 -3.52 -5.81
C GLU A 393 -18.12 -4.70 -6.26
N SER A 394 -17.52 -5.66 -6.98
CA SER A 394 -18.20 -6.89 -7.39
C SER A 394 -18.28 -7.94 -6.27
N ARG A 395 -17.77 -7.63 -5.06
CA ARG A 395 -17.65 -8.58 -3.95
C ARG A 395 -18.46 -8.15 -2.73
N THR A 396 -18.98 -9.14 -2.02
CA THR A 396 -19.65 -8.95 -0.73
C THR A 396 -18.66 -8.87 0.43
N GLU A 397 -17.47 -9.45 0.28
CA GLU A 397 -16.42 -9.47 1.32
C GLU A 397 -15.04 -9.72 0.69
N ILE A 398 -14.00 -9.13 1.30
CA ILE A 398 -12.59 -9.39 0.95
C ILE A 398 -11.78 -9.65 2.22
N GLU A 399 -11.16 -10.82 2.32
CA GLU A 399 -10.18 -11.17 3.36
C GLU A 399 -8.81 -10.58 2.99
N VAL A 400 -8.41 -9.53 3.70
CA VAL A 400 -7.15 -8.80 3.45
C VAL A 400 -5.96 -9.40 4.20
N ARG A 401 -6.16 -9.88 5.43
CA ARG A 401 -5.06 -10.20 6.35
C ARG A 401 -4.68 -11.68 6.36
N GLY A 402 -5.56 -12.56 5.93
CA GLY A 402 -5.33 -14.01 5.92
C GLY A 402 -5.15 -14.59 7.34
N ARG A 403 -5.81 -13.98 8.32
CA ARG A 403 -5.62 -14.31 9.74
C ARG A 403 -5.95 -15.77 10.00
N ARG A 404 -5.15 -16.42 10.85
CA ARG A 404 -5.31 -17.84 11.22
C ARG A 404 -5.29 -18.80 10.02
N GLY A 405 -4.60 -18.40 8.93
CA GLY A 405 -4.52 -19.19 7.70
C GLY A 405 -5.77 -19.11 6.83
N ALA A 406 -6.59 -18.07 7.00
CA ALA A 406 -7.65 -17.76 6.04
C ALA A 406 -7.04 -17.42 4.68
N ALA A 407 -7.65 -17.91 3.59
CA ALA A 407 -7.26 -17.54 2.24
C ALA A 407 -7.65 -16.08 1.99
N ARG A 408 -6.69 -15.28 1.52
CA ARG A 408 -6.91 -13.87 1.17
C ARG A 408 -7.63 -13.71 -0.16
N GLY A 409 -8.23 -12.54 -0.34
CA GLY A 409 -9.08 -12.24 -1.49
C GLY A 409 -10.54 -12.53 -1.12
N GLY A 410 -11.22 -13.39 -1.87
CA GLY A 410 -12.67 -13.59 -1.75
C GLY A 410 -13.31 -13.95 -3.09
N TRP A 411 -12.64 -14.77 -3.91
CA TRP A 411 -13.10 -15.18 -5.24
C TRP A 411 -14.51 -15.77 -5.25
N ASP A 412 -14.93 -16.38 -4.14
CA ASP A 412 -16.24 -16.99 -3.96
C ASP A 412 -17.30 -16.03 -3.39
N LYS A 413 -16.94 -14.75 -3.14
CA LYS A 413 -17.80 -13.73 -2.51
C LYS A 413 -18.46 -12.79 -3.52
N LEU A 414 -18.85 -13.31 -4.69
CA LEU A 414 -19.47 -12.54 -5.76
C LEU A 414 -20.85 -11.97 -5.35
N LYS A 415 -21.12 -10.69 -5.66
CA LYS A 415 -22.46 -10.08 -5.50
C LYS A 415 -23.51 -10.75 -6.41
N GLU A 416 -24.79 -10.47 -6.17
CA GLU A 416 -25.87 -11.01 -7.02
C GLU A 416 -25.81 -10.42 -8.43
N SER A 417 -26.32 -11.16 -9.44
CA SER A 417 -26.21 -10.71 -10.84
C SER A 417 -26.86 -9.35 -11.10
N GLU A 418 -27.97 -9.04 -10.43
CA GLU A 418 -28.64 -7.75 -10.53
C GLU A 418 -27.75 -6.60 -10.04
N GLU A 419 -27.00 -6.80 -8.95
CA GLU A 419 -26.05 -5.81 -8.44
C GLU A 419 -24.86 -5.62 -9.40
N ILE A 420 -24.36 -6.71 -10.00
CA ILE A 420 -23.30 -6.63 -11.02
C ILE A 420 -23.78 -5.86 -12.25
N ASP A 421 -25.00 -6.13 -12.71
CA ASP A 421 -25.61 -5.42 -13.85
C ASP A 421 -25.78 -3.92 -13.54
N GLU A 422 -26.18 -3.56 -12.32
CA GLU A 422 -26.30 -2.16 -11.88
C GLU A 422 -24.94 -1.44 -11.81
N LEU A 423 -23.90 -2.10 -11.29
CA LEU A 423 -22.53 -1.57 -11.27
C LEU A 423 -22.02 -1.35 -12.71
N PHE A 424 -22.22 -2.32 -13.59
CA PHE A 424 -21.81 -2.22 -15.00
C PHE A 424 -22.57 -1.11 -15.73
N ALA A 425 -23.88 -0.95 -15.47
CA ALA A 425 -24.70 0.13 -16.01
C ALA A 425 -24.26 1.51 -15.50
N GLY A 426 -23.83 1.61 -14.24
CA GLY A 426 -23.29 2.83 -13.63
C GLY A 426 -21.88 3.21 -14.08
N GLY A 427 -21.22 2.36 -14.88
CA GLY A 427 -19.85 2.58 -15.30
C GLY A 427 -18.81 2.27 -14.22
N VAL A 428 -19.12 1.40 -13.26
CA VAL A 428 -18.17 0.93 -12.26
C VAL A 428 -17.38 -0.22 -12.87
N TYR A 429 -16.34 0.13 -13.64
CA TYR A 429 -15.45 -0.83 -14.24
C TYR A 429 -14.10 -0.20 -14.61
N LEU A 430 -13.06 -1.02 -14.64
CA LEU A 430 -11.74 -0.63 -15.13
C LEU A 430 -11.63 -1.01 -16.62
N ASP A 431 -11.63 -0.02 -17.49
CA ASP A 431 -11.47 -0.17 -18.94
C ASP A 431 -10.04 -0.61 -19.27
N MET A 432 -9.89 -1.49 -20.24
CA MET A 432 -8.63 -1.99 -20.76
C MET A 432 -8.64 -2.08 -22.28
N ALA A 433 -7.60 -1.55 -22.92
CA ALA A 433 -7.28 -1.82 -24.31
C ALA A 433 -5.96 -2.57 -24.41
N ARG A 434 -5.90 -3.62 -25.23
CA ARG A 434 -4.74 -4.51 -25.35
C ARG A 434 -4.39 -4.84 -26.79
N PHE A 435 -3.10 -4.74 -27.09
CA PHE A 435 -2.49 -5.25 -28.31
C PHE A 435 -1.87 -6.64 -28.09
N LYS A 436 -2.02 -7.53 -29.09
CA LYS A 436 -1.39 -8.85 -29.14
C LYS A 436 -0.49 -8.96 -30.36
N SER A 437 0.82 -9.14 -30.17
CA SER A 437 1.79 -9.11 -31.27
C SER A 437 1.67 -10.28 -32.25
N GLY A 438 1.20 -11.45 -31.81
CA GLY A 438 1.10 -12.65 -32.65
C GLY A 438 0.02 -12.57 -33.71
N SER A 439 -1.14 -12.04 -33.32
CA SER A 439 -2.30 -11.89 -34.20
C SER A 439 -2.41 -10.50 -34.82
N GLU A 440 -1.60 -9.54 -34.36
CA GLU A 440 -1.71 -8.10 -34.66
C GLU A 440 -3.11 -7.54 -34.39
N ARG A 441 -3.82 -8.12 -33.41
CA ARG A 441 -5.19 -7.72 -33.04
C ARG A 441 -5.20 -6.80 -31.83
N THR A 442 -6.17 -5.90 -31.84
CA THR A 442 -6.56 -5.07 -30.70
C THR A 442 -7.83 -5.63 -30.08
N GLU A 443 -7.82 -5.76 -28.76
CA GLU A 443 -8.99 -6.09 -27.95
C GLU A 443 -9.25 -4.92 -26.99
N SER A 444 -10.53 -4.63 -26.74
CA SER A 444 -10.96 -3.68 -25.70
C SER A 444 -11.97 -4.37 -24.79
N GLY A 445 -12.10 -3.87 -23.57
CA GLY A 445 -13.05 -4.41 -22.62
C GLY A 445 -12.79 -3.88 -21.22
N TYR A 446 -13.21 -4.64 -20.22
CA TYR A 446 -13.24 -4.15 -18.85
C TYR A 446 -12.97 -5.23 -17.81
N ILE A 447 -12.67 -4.78 -16.60
CA ILE A 447 -12.70 -5.59 -15.39
C ILE A 447 -13.79 -5.06 -14.46
N LEU A 448 -14.68 -5.97 -14.06
CA LEU A 448 -15.61 -5.77 -12.95
C LEU A 448 -15.60 -7.01 -12.05
N GLU A 449 -16.34 -8.04 -12.39
CA GLU A 449 -16.42 -9.31 -11.66
C GLU A 449 -15.54 -10.41 -12.24
N GLN A 450 -15.12 -10.18 -13.48
CA GLN A 450 -14.06 -10.88 -14.17
C GLN A 450 -13.50 -9.93 -15.23
N ARG A 451 -12.48 -10.38 -15.95
CA ARG A 451 -12.00 -9.70 -17.15
C ARG A 451 -12.84 -10.08 -18.36
N HIS A 452 -13.37 -9.08 -19.05
CA HIS A 452 -14.07 -9.20 -20.32
C HIS A 452 -13.24 -8.53 -21.41
N PHE A 453 -13.08 -9.19 -22.55
CA PHE A 453 -12.39 -8.64 -23.72
C PHE A 453 -13.12 -9.08 -24.98
N ASP A 454 -13.29 -8.14 -25.90
CA ASP A 454 -13.82 -8.37 -27.24
C ASP A 454 -12.93 -7.66 -28.28
N GLU A 455 -13.08 -8.02 -29.55
CA GLU A 455 -12.43 -7.29 -30.65
C GLU A 455 -12.98 -5.84 -30.68
N SER A 456 -12.10 -4.85 -30.88
CA SER A 456 -12.49 -3.43 -30.88
C SER A 456 -12.19 -2.77 -32.22
N GLU A 457 -13.15 -1.98 -32.71
CA GLU A 457 -12.97 -1.05 -33.83
C GLU A 457 -12.79 0.41 -33.36
N ALA A 458 -13.00 0.67 -32.07
CA ALA A 458 -12.85 2.00 -31.46
C ALA A 458 -11.44 2.25 -30.93
N VAL A 459 -10.66 1.18 -30.78
CA VAL A 459 -9.25 1.23 -30.40
C VAL A 459 -8.41 0.47 -31.42
N VAL A 460 -7.36 1.11 -31.92
CA VAL A 460 -6.43 0.54 -32.89
C VAL A 460 -5.02 0.68 -32.35
N PHE A 461 -4.34 -0.45 -32.20
CA PHE A 461 -2.90 -0.49 -31.96
C PHE A 461 -2.15 -0.91 -33.22
N SER A 462 -0.93 -0.39 -33.35
CA SER A 462 0.10 -0.95 -34.20
C SER A 462 1.41 -1.03 -33.43
N ALA A 463 2.27 -1.98 -33.78
CA ALA A 463 3.60 -2.07 -33.22
C ALA A 463 4.59 -2.60 -34.25
N SER A 464 5.81 -2.07 -34.23
CA SER A 464 6.93 -2.57 -35.01
C SER A 464 8.19 -2.62 -34.16
N LYS A 465 9.13 -3.49 -34.55
CA LYS A 465 10.45 -3.60 -33.96
C LYS A 465 11.51 -3.22 -34.99
N GLU A 466 12.27 -2.17 -34.71
CA GLU A 466 13.34 -1.66 -35.57
C GLU A 466 14.59 -1.42 -34.73
N ASP A 467 15.75 -1.91 -35.19
CA ASP A 467 17.05 -1.75 -34.51
C ASP A 467 17.06 -2.11 -33.01
N GLY A 468 16.28 -3.12 -32.62
CA GLY A 468 16.18 -3.58 -31.22
C GLY A 468 15.29 -2.71 -30.33
N VAL A 469 14.50 -1.82 -30.92
CA VAL A 469 13.52 -0.98 -30.19
C VAL A 469 12.12 -1.31 -30.69
N TRP A 470 11.23 -1.61 -29.77
CA TRP A 470 9.80 -1.68 -30.04
C TRP A 470 9.23 -0.26 -30.06
N THR A 471 8.41 0.03 -31.07
CA THR A 471 7.59 1.24 -31.11
C THR A 471 6.14 0.81 -31.33
N ALA A 472 5.27 1.17 -30.40
CA ALA A 472 3.84 0.93 -30.50
C ALA A 472 3.06 2.24 -30.52
N TYR A 473 1.96 2.26 -31.27
CA TYR A 473 1.04 3.37 -31.39
C TYR A 473 -0.35 2.91 -30.97
N MET A 474 -1.11 3.79 -30.34
CA MET A 474 -2.52 3.59 -30.03
C MET A 474 -3.31 4.79 -30.56
N THR A 475 -4.36 4.51 -31.32
CA THR A 475 -5.44 5.44 -31.65
C THR A 475 -6.70 4.95 -30.95
N ARG A 476 -7.26 5.74 -30.03
CA ARG A 476 -8.46 5.39 -29.28
C ARG A 476 -9.48 6.52 -29.42
N ALA A 477 -10.71 6.19 -29.82
CA ALA A 477 -11.80 7.15 -29.77
C ALA A 477 -12.04 7.62 -28.33
N LEU A 478 -12.22 8.92 -28.12
CA LEU A 478 -12.57 9.46 -26.80
C LEU A 478 -13.96 8.97 -26.36
N ARG A 479 -14.88 8.79 -27.32
CA ARG A 479 -16.22 8.24 -27.13
C ARG A 479 -16.41 7.04 -28.05
N THR A 480 -16.29 5.84 -27.50
CA THR A 480 -16.45 4.60 -28.27
C THR A 480 -17.93 4.23 -28.45
N GLY A 481 -18.81 4.74 -27.57
CA GLY A 481 -20.22 4.37 -27.50
C GLY A 481 -20.46 2.91 -27.09
N GLN A 482 -19.41 2.20 -26.70
CA GLN A 482 -19.43 0.81 -26.25
C GLN A 482 -19.36 0.77 -24.72
N GLN A 483 -20.34 0.09 -24.11
CA GLN A 483 -20.30 -0.15 -22.67
C GLN A 483 -19.14 -1.08 -22.32
N GLY A 484 -18.39 -0.76 -21.26
CA GLY A 484 -17.13 -1.41 -20.91
C GLY A 484 -15.90 -0.62 -21.36
N ASP A 485 -16.03 0.27 -22.34
CA ASP A 485 -14.99 1.25 -22.67
C ASP A 485 -15.33 2.56 -21.96
N LYS A 486 -14.36 3.21 -21.30
CA LYS A 486 -14.61 4.46 -20.56
C LYS A 486 -14.78 5.64 -21.53
N PRO A 487 -15.91 6.38 -21.51
CA PRO A 487 -15.98 7.65 -22.23
C PRO A 487 -15.01 8.66 -21.60
N LEU A 488 -14.15 9.25 -22.42
CA LEU A 488 -13.17 10.26 -22.00
C LEU A 488 -13.63 11.64 -22.46
N SER A 489 -13.92 12.53 -21.51
CA SER A 489 -14.20 13.94 -21.78
C SER A 489 -12.94 14.77 -21.63
N LEU A 490 -12.86 15.87 -22.38
CA LEU A 490 -11.69 16.74 -22.37
C LEU A 490 -11.53 17.55 -21.07
N ASP A 491 -12.62 17.71 -20.31
CA ASP A 491 -12.64 18.32 -18.98
C ASP A 491 -12.51 17.31 -17.84
N GLY A 492 -12.45 16.02 -18.15
CA GLY A 492 -12.33 14.94 -17.19
C GLY A 492 -10.90 14.73 -16.68
N LYS A 493 -10.80 14.06 -15.53
CA LYS A 493 -9.56 13.52 -14.97
C LYS A 493 -9.71 12.01 -14.84
N TYR A 494 -8.71 11.27 -15.31
CA TYR A 494 -8.74 9.82 -15.37
C TYR A 494 -7.47 9.23 -14.77
N ASN A 495 -7.56 7.98 -14.33
CA ASN A 495 -6.41 7.18 -13.94
C ASN A 495 -6.01 6.30 -15.11
N ILE A 496 -4.73 6.30 -15.46
CA ILE A 496 -4.15 5.51 -16.53
C ILE A 496 -2.98 4.67 -16.01
N ASN A 497 -2.91 3.42 -16.48
CA ASN A 497 -1.80 2.50 -16.21
C ASN A 497 -1.37 1.78 -17.49
N PHE A 498 -0.11 1.36 -17.49
CA PHE A 498 0.48 0.59 -18.58
C PHE A 498 0.92 -0.78 -18.04
N ALA A 499 0.64 -1.83 -18.81
CA ALA A 499 1.13 -3.16 -18.54
C ALA A 499 1.73 -3.77 -19.80
N LEU A 500 2.89 -4.40 -19.67
CA LEU A 500 3.58 -5.06 -20.75
C LEU A 500 3.85 -6.51 -20.37
N HIS A 501 3.15 -7.44 -21.01
CA HIS A 501 3.57 -8.83 -21.06
C HIS A 501 4.72 -8.92 -22.04
N ASP A 502 5.93 -8.74 -21.54
CA ASP A 502 7.16 -8.85 -22.30
C ASP A 502 7.61 -10.31 -22.40
N ASP A 503 8.25 -10.67 -23.52
CA ASP A 503 8.96 -11.93 -23.68
C ASP A 503 8.07 -13.16 -23.40
N HIS A 504 7.01 -13.30 -24.21
CA HIS A 504 6.06 -14.43 -24.17
C HIS A 504 5.38 -14.64 -22.81
N ALA A 505 5.25 -13.58 -22.02
CA ALA A 505 4.60 -13.64 -20.72
C ALA A 505 3.08 -13.76 -20.81
N SER A 506 2.49 -14.36 -19.78
CA SER A 506 1.04 -14.37 -19.58
C SER A 506 0.69 -14.20 -18.10
N SER A 507 -0.62 -14.14 -17.82
CA SER A 507 -1.14 -14.01 -16.46
C SER A 507 -0.51 -12.83 -15.70
N ARG A 508 -0.06 -13.03 -14.46
CA ARG A 508 0.56 -11.99 -13.61
C ARG A 508 2.03 -11.69 -13.90
N PHE A 509 2.68 -12.45 -14.80
CA PHE A 509 4.11 -12.35 -15.05
C PHE A 509 4.47 -11.21 -16.01
N HIS A 510 3.90 -10.03 -15.79
CA HIS A 510 4.04 -8.84 -16.64
C HIS A 510 4.60 -7.66 -15.86
N HIS A 511 5.21 -6.73 -16.58
CA HIS A 511 5.64 -5.46 -16.03
C HIS A 511 4.46 -4.49 -16.02
N VAL A 512 4.43 -3.62 -15.02
CA VAL A 512 3.36 -2.63 -14.82
C VAL A 512 3.97 -1.28 -14.45
N SER A 513 3.24 -0.20 -14.76
CA SER A 513 3.52 1.14 -14.26
C SER A 513 2.84 1.37 -12.91
N TRP A 514 3.24 2.42 -12.20
CA TRP A 514 2.37 3.04 -11.20
C TRP A 514 1.11 3.64 -11.87
N GLN A 515 0.16 4.05 -11.05
CA GLN A 515 -0.98 4.85 -11.50
C GLN A 515 -0.54 6.27 -11.84
N HIS A 516 -0.98 6.75 -13.00
CA HIS A 516 -0.79 8.11 -13.47
C HIS A 516 -2.15 8.79 -13.64
N GLY A 517 -2.24 10.07 -13.32
CA GLY A 517 -3.39 10.89 -13.69
C GLY A 517 -3.27 11.37 -15.13
N LEU A 518 -4.38 11.37 -15.84
CA LEU A 518 -4.55 11.82 -17.21
C LEU A 518 -5.56 12.97 -17.28
N MET A 519 -5.15 14.07 -17.91
CA MET A 519 -6.02 15.17 -18.34
C MET A 519 -5.67 15.60 -19.77
N PHE A 520 -6.51 16.45 -20.38
CA PHE A 520 -6.42 16.83 -21.78
C PHE A 520 -6.18 18.34 -21.96
N GLY A 521 -4.93 18.74 -22.20
CA GLY A 521 -4.57 20.12 -22.51
C GLY A 521 -5.00 21.15 -21.45
N ALA A 522 -5.03 20.76 -20.18
CA ALA A 522 -5.46 21.61 -19.08
C ALA A 522 -4.46 22.75 -18.83
N ASP A 523 -4.95 23.98 -18.68
CA ASP A 523 -4.12 25.17 -18.41
C ASP A 523 -3.52 25.14 -16.99
N GLU A 524 -4.27 24.60 -16.03
CA GLU A 524 -3.85 24.40 -14.64
C GLU A 524 -3.99 22.91 -14.29
N VAL A 525 -2.91 22.29 -13.81
CA VAL A 525 -2.88 20.89 -13.36
C VAL A 525 -2.39 20.82 -11.93
N ASP A 526 -3.00 19.91 -11.16
CA ASP A 526 -2.41 19.48 -9.90
C ASP A 526 -1.27 18.51 -10.21
N GLU A 527 -0.04 19.01 -10.16
CA GLU A 527 1.17 18.24 -10.50
C GLU A 527 1.38 17.02 -9.58
N GLU A 528 0.70 16.94 -8.42
CA GLU A 528 0.75 15.77 -7.53
C GLU A 528 -0.26 14.67 -7.91
N LEU A 529 -1.23 15.00 -8.76
CA LEU A 529 -2.33 14.11 -9.17
C LEU A 529 -2.38 13.86 -10.69
N VAL A 530 -1.67 14.65 -11.50
CA VAL A 530 -1.72 14.60 -12.96
C VAL A 530 -0.32 14.54 -13.53
N GLU A 531 0.15 13.33 -13.82
CA GLU A 531 1.45 13.10 -14.46
C GLU A 531 1.39 13.23 -15.99
N ILE A 532 0.21 13.05 -16.59
CA ILE A 532 0.00 13.12 -18.04
C ILE A 532 -1.05 14.19 -18.35
N ASN A 533 -0.58 15.34 -18.85
CA ASN A 533 -1.43 16.32 -19.52
C ASN A 533 -1.25 16.15 -21.03
N ALA A 534 -2.19 15.46 -21.68
CA ALA A 534 -2.08 15.13 -23.10
C ALA A 534 -1.95 16.40 -23.95
N THR A 535 -1.13 16.35 -25.01
CA THR A 535 -0.89 17.50 -25.89
C THR A 535 -1.93 17.58 -26.99
N ARG A 536 -2.60 18.73 -27.12
CA ARG A 536 -3.55 18.93 -28.23
C ARG A 536 -2.80 19.04 -29.55
N ILE A 537 -3.26 18.32 -30.57
CA ILE A 537 -2.71 18.38 -31.93
C ILE A 537 -3.80 18.75 -32.95
N GLU A 538 -3.37 19.32 -34.08
CA GLU A 538 -4.24 19.57 -35.25
C GLU A 538 -3.87 18.57 -36.35
N ARG A 539 -4.86 17.87 -36.90
CA ARG A 539 -4.69 16.88 -37.98
C ARG A 539 -4.46 17.52 -39.35
#